data_AF-A0A6L4ALC3-F1
#
_entry.id   AF-A0A6L4ALC3-F1
#
_cell.length_a   1.000
_cell.length_b   1.000
_cell.length_c   1.000
_cell.angle_alpha   90.00
_cell.angle_beta   90.00
_cell.angle_gamma   90.00
#
_symmetry.space_group_name_H-M   'P 1'
#
loop_
_entity.id
_entity.type
_entity.pdbx_description
1 polymer ?
#
loop_
_entity_poly.entity_id
_entity_poly.type
_entity_poly.pdbx_seq_one_letter_code
_entity_poly.pdbx_strand_id
1 'polypeptide(L)' 'MEFNQLKDAVLALEPSEQKRLITEVLTEIMPKVCTDEACLSRIRHFVDEETVKTYKQQHMDGI' A
#
# COMPACT_ATOMS: atom_id res chain seq x y z
N MET A 1 17.69 15.42 2.97
CA MET A 1 16.64 14.98 3.90
C MET A 1 17.05 13.61 4.40
N GLU A 2 17.19 13.42 5.71
CA GLU A 2 17.60 12.12 6.26
C GLU A 2 16.47 11.10 6.09
N PHE A 3 16.79 9.82 5.87
CA PHE A 3 15.79 8.76 5.64
C PHE A 3 14.69 8.75 6.71
N ASN A 4 15.06 8.98 7.96
CA ASN A 4 14.12 9.04 9.09
C ASN A 4 13.11 10.18 8.94
N GLN A 5 13.53 11.36 8.46
CA GLN A 5 12.63 12.50 8.23
C GLN A 5 11.64 12.22 7.10
N LEU A 6 12.07 11.52 6.05
CA LEU A 6 11.19 11.10 4.96
C LEU A 6 10.16 10.08 5.47
N LYS A 7 10.60 9.11 6.28
CA LYS A 7 9.71 8.12 6.90
C LYS A 7 8.65 8.78 7.78
N ASP A 8 9.07 9.70 8.65
CA ASP A 8 8.15 10.39 9.56
C ASP A 8 7.13 11.23 8.78
N ALA A 9 7.57 11.92 7.72
CA ALA A 9 6.67 12.67 6.83
C ALA A 9 5.64 11.78 6.13
N VAL A 10 6.05 10.60 5.65
CA VAL A 10 5.13 9.62 5.02
C VAL A 10 4.12 9.07 6.01
N LEU A 11 4.55 8.77 7.25
CA LEU A 11 3.66 8.25 8.28
C LEU A 11 2.70 9.30 8.83
N ALA A 12 3.04 10.58 8.72
CA ALA A 12 2.20 11.70 9.13
C ALA A 12 1.17 12.14 8.08
N LEU A 13 1.16 11.53 6.88
CA LEU A 13 0.17 11.81 5.84
C LEU A 13 -1.24 11.47 6.31
N GLU A 14 -2.22 12.23 5.82
CA GLU A 14 -3.64 11.92 6.04
C GLU A 14 -4.01 10.58 5.38
N PRO A 15 -5.02 9.84 5.87
CA PRO A 15 -5.38 8.53 5.33
C PRO A 15 -5.66 8.51 3.82
N SER A 16 -6.22 9.59 3.27
CA SER A 16 -6.46 9.75 1.82
C SER A 16 -5.16 9.90 1.02
N GLU A 17 -4.17 10.59 1.58
CA GLU A 17 -2.85 10.79 0.97
C GLU A 17 -1.98 9.54 1.10
N GLN A 18 -2.07 8.82 2.23
CA GLN A 18 -1.44 7.52 2.40
C GLN A 18 -1.98 6.52 1.37
N LYS A 19 -3.30 6.49 1.18
CA LYS A 19 -3.93 5.66 0.13
C LYS A 19 -3.37 6.01 -1.24
N ARG A 20 -3.30 7.30 -1.56
CA ARG A 20 -2.77 7.78 -2.84
C ARG A 20 -1.30 7.41 -3.05
N LEU A 21 -0.47 7.55 -2.01
CA LEU A 21 0.93 7.13 -2.03
C LEU A 21 1.07 5.63 -2.33
N ILE A 22 0.24 4.80 -1.69
CA ILE A 22 0.25 3.34 -1.92
C ILE A 22 -0.20 3.01 -3.34
N THR A 23 -1.29 3.61 -3.84
CA THR A 23 -1.87 3.24 -5.13
C THR A 23 -1.14 3.82 -6.34
N GLU A 24 -0.56 5.02 -6.22
CA GLU A 24 0.08 5.71 -7.34
C GLU A 24 1.61 5.59 -7.32
N VAL A 25 2.24 5.67 -6.14
CA VAL A 25 3.70 5.75 -6.04
C VAL A 25 4.33 4.40 -5.77
N LEU A 26 3.81 3.64 -4.80
CA LEU A 26 4.39 2.33 -4.49
C LEU A 26 4.21 1.36 -5.65
N THR A 27 3.07 1.37 -6.36
CA THR A 27 2.84 0.53 -7.54
C THR A 27 3.90 0.75 -8.65
N GLU A 28 4.41 1.97 -8.81
CA GLU A 28 5.47 2.28 -9.78
C GLU A 28 6.89 1.93 -9.30
N ILE A 29 7.14 2.04 -7.98
CA ILE A 29 8.46 1.78 -7.39
C ILE A 29 8.66 0.28 -7.17
N MET A 30 7.62 -0.45 -6.75
CA MET A 30 7.70 -1.85 -6.35
C MET A 30 8.34 -2.77 -7.40
N PRO A 31 8.04 -2.68 -8.72
CA PRO A 31 8.72 -3.49 -9.73
C PRO A 31 10.22 -3.22 -9.86
N LYS A 32 10.69 -2.04 -9.41
CA LYS A 32 12.10 -1.63 -9.48
C LYS A 32 12.89 -2.06 -8.26
N VAL A 33 12.23 -2.28 -7.11
CA VAL A 33 12.88 -2.59 -5.84
C VAL A 33 12.63 -4.03 -5.38
N CYS A 34 11.48 -4.63 -5.72
CA CYS A 34 11.22 -6.04 -5.48
C CYS A 34 11.73 -6.88 -6.66
N THR A 35 12.98 -7.29 -6.58
CA THR A 35 13.64 -8.14 -7.57
C THR A 35 13.68 -9.62 -7.16
N ASP A 36 13.19 -9.96 -5.96
CA ASP A 36 13.15 -11.32 -5.44
C ASP A 36 11.73 -11.77 -5.06
N GLU A 37 11.54 -13.10 -5.01
CA GLU A 37 10.25 -13.73 -4.68
C GLU A 37 9.78 -13.43 -3.26
N ALA A 38 10.69 -13.17 -2.32
CA ALA A 38 10.34 -12.85 -0.94
C ALA A 38 9.69 -11.46 -0.83
N CYS A 39 10.18 -10.50 -1.62
CA CYS A 39 9.66 -9.15 -1.74
C CYS A 39 8.32 -9.15 -2.48
N LEU A 40 8.20 -9.91 -3.58
CA LEU A 40 6.94 -10.09 -4.32
C LEU A 40 5.84 -10.73 -3.46
N SER A 41 6.18 -11.72 -2.64
CA SER A 41 5.25 -12.38 -1.72
C SER A 41 4.62 -11.40 -0.71
N ARG A 42 5.44 -10.49 -0.17
CA ARG A 42 4.97 -9.45 0.77
C ARG A 42 4.04 -8.44 0.11
N ILE A 43 4.30 -8.03 -1.13
CA ILE A 43 3.40 -7.13 -1.88
C ILE A 43 2.07 -7.80 -2.14
N ARG A 44 2.06 -9.06 -2.61
CA ARG A 44 0.82 -9.79 -2.91
C ARG A 44 -0.10 -9.86 -1.70
N HIS A 45 0.46 -10.12 -0.51
CA HIS A 45 -0.30 -10.13 0.74
C HIS A 45 -0.96 -8.77 1.03
N PHE A 46 -0.23 -7.67 0.80
CA PHE A 46 -0.73 -6.31 1.01
C PHE A 46 -1.90 -5.97 0.06
N VAL A 47 -1.75 -6.33 -1.21
CA VAL A 47 -2.77 -6.11 -2.25
C VAL A 47 -4.00 -6.99 -2.01
N ASP A 48 -3.82 -8.25 -1.63
CA ASP A 48 -4.92 -9.19 -1.38
C ASP A 48 -5.75 -8.76 -0.16
N GLU A 49 -5.12 -8.36 0.95
CA GLU A 49 -5.86 -7.91 2.13
C GLU A 49 -6.63 -6.60 1.89
N GLU A 50 -6.05 -5.64 1.17
CA GLU A 50 -6.72 -4.38 0.83
C GLU A 50 -7.87 -4.60 -0.19
N THR A 51 -7.65 -5.47 -1.17
CA THR A 51 -8.67 -5.87 -2.16
C THR A 51 -9.83 -6.60 -1.49
N VAL A 52 -9.55 -7.52 -0.57
CA VAL A 52 -10.56 -8.25 0.21
C VAL A 52 -11.33 -7.31 1.14
N LYS A 53 -10.66 -6.34 1.78
CA LYS A 53 -11.32 -5.34 2.63
C LYS A 53 -12.29 -4.46 1.82
N THR A 54 -11.85 -4.01 0.64
CA THR A 54 -12.69 -3.21 -0.27
C THR A 54 -13.89 -4.00 -0.77
N TYR A 55 -13.68 -5.25 -1.18
CA TYR A 55 -14.75 -6.17 -1.57
C TYR A 55 -15.75 -6.40 -0.42
N LYS A 56 -15.26 -6.67 0.80
CA LYS A 56 -16.13 -6.84 1.98
C LYS A 56 -16.94 -5.58 2.29
N GLN A 57 -16.36 -4.39 2.18
CA GLN A 57 -17.10 -3.14 2.40
C GLN A 57 -18.17 -2.90 1.33
N GLN A 58 -17.87 -3.19 0.05
CA GLN A 58 -18.81 -3.03 -1.06
C GLN A 58 -19.95 -4.06 -1.05
N HIS A 59 -19.76 -5.20 -0.38
CA HIS A 59 -20.73 -6.31 -0.34
C HIS A 59 -21.32 -6.57 1.05
N MET A 60 -21.02 -5.75 2.07
CA MET A 60 -21.67 -5.80 3.40
C MET A 60 -22.83 -4.81 3.57
N ASP A 61 -23.16 -4.00 2.56
CA ASP A 61 -24.44 -3.24 2.50
C ASP A 61 -25.63 -4.12 2.05
N GLY A 62 -25.47 -5.45 2.11
CA GLY A 62 -26.46 -6.44 1.68
C GLY A 62 -26.79 -7.46 2.76
N ILE A 63 -27.07 -7.04 4.00
CA ILE A 63 -27.86 -7.80 4.99
C ILE A 63 -28.78 -6.84 5.73
#